data_AF-A0A525CCB5-F1
#
_entry.id   AF-A0A525CCB5-F1
#
_cell.length_a   1.000
_cell.length_b   1.000
_cell.length_c   1.000
_cell.angle_alpha   90.00
_cell.angle_beta   90.00
_cell.angle_gamma   90.00
#
_symmetry.space_group_name_H-M   'P 1'
#
loop_
_entity.id
_entity.type
_entity.pdbx_description
1 polymer ?
#
loop_
_entity_poly.entity_id
_entity_poly.type
_entity_poly.pdbx_seq_one_letter_code
_entity_poly.pdbx_strand_id
1 'polypeptide(L)'
;MDYRIILGLLFMFSGGLLFILLARHNLKKGKAVIGGGRDRSGHTRGTSIYTKKDTPLLFYFFVLIQGLFGIIFLVMSVAFLIMILKR
;
A
#
# COMPACT_ATOMS: atom_id res chain seq x y z
N MET A 1 9.13 8.48 -26.75
CA MET A 1 8.68 8.23 -25.36
C MET A 1 8.92 6.78 -25.06
N ASP A 2 9.91 6.45 -24.23
CA ASP A 2 10.20 5.06 -23.88
C ASP A 2 9.06 4.48 -23.06
N TYR A 3 8.38 3.47 -23.59
CA TYR A 3 7.24 2.76 -22.96
C TYR A 3 7.53 2.33 -21.50
N ARG A 4 8.80 2.14 -21.15
CA ARG A 4 9.29 1.86 -19.80
C ARG A 4 8.93 2.94 -18.79
N ILE A 5 8.96 4.21 -19.20
CA ILE A 5 8.63 5.36 -18.35
C ILE A 5 7.14 5.38 -18.06
N ILE A 6 6.31 5.20 -19.09
CA ILE A 6 4.84 5.14 -18.97
C ILE A 6 4.43 3.96 -18.09
N LEU A 7 5.05 2.79 -18.30
CA LEU A 7 4.79 1.60 -17.50
C LEU A 7 5.19 1.80 -16.03
N GLY A 8 6.34 2.46 -15.77
CA GLY A 8 6.77 2.82 -14.42
C GLY A 8 5.78 3.77 -13.73
N LEU A 9 5.26 4.77 -14.46
CA LEU A 9 4.24 5.70 -14.00
C LEU A 9 2.94 4.98 -13.61
N LEU A 10 2.45 4.10 -14.48
CA LEU A 10 1.26 3.28 -14.22
C LEU A 10 1.46 2.38 -12.99
N PHE A 11 2.64 1.78 -12.84
CA PHE A 11 2.95 0.94 -11.69
C PHE A 11 2.99 1.74 -10.38
N MET A 12 3.63 2.91 -10.37
CA MET A 12 3.65 3.78 -9.18
C MET A 12 2.25 4.27 -8.82
N PHE A 13 1.47 4.70 -9.81
CA PHE A 13 0.11 5.19 -9.59
C PHE A 13 -0.82 4.10 -9.04
N SER A 14 -0.84 2.93 -9.68
CA SER A 14 -1.65 1.79 -9.25
C SER A 14 -1.20 1.24 -7.90
N GLY A 15 0.11 1.16 -7.65
CA GLY A 15 0.68 0.78 -6.36
C GLY A 15 0.27 1.75 -5.25
N GLY A 16 0.36 3.06 -5.50
CA GLY A 16 -0.07 4.09 -4.55
C GLY A 16 -1.55 3.99 -4.21
N LEU A 17 -2.40 3.79 -5.22
CA LEU A 17 -3.84 3.60 -5.03
C LEU A 17 -4.15 2.34 -4.20
N LEU A 18 -3.45 1.24 -4.48
CA LEU A 18 -3.60 -0.01 -3.73
C LEU A 18 -3.27 0.16 -2.24
N PHE A 19 -2.19 0.87 -1.91
CA PHE A 19 -1.83 1.14 -0.53
C PHE A 19 -2.87 1.99 0.21
N ILE A 20 -3.44 3.00 -0.44
CA ILE A 20 -4.52 3.83 0.14
C ILE A 20 -5.79 3.01 0.34
N LEU A 21 -6.18 2.21 -0.65
CA LEU A 21 -7.34 1.33 -0.54
C LEU A 21 -7.16 0.30 0.58
N LEU A 22 -5.95 -0.24 0.71
CA LEU A 22 -5.62 -1.19 1.77
C LEU A 22 -5.70 -0.53 3.15
N ALA A 23 -5.14 0.67 3.32
CA ALA A 23 -5.24 1.44 4.56
C ALA A 23 -6.70 1.73 4.93
N ARG A 24 -7.51 2.18 3.95
CA ARG A 24 -8.95 2.44 4.14
C ARG A 24 -9.71 1.17 4.52
N HIS A 25 -9.41 0.05 3.87
CA HIS A 25 -10.02 -1.25 4.17
C HIS A 25 -9.68 -1.73 5.57
N ASN A 26 -8.41 -1.61 5.98
CA ASN A 26 -7.95 -1.97 7.32
C ASN A 26 -8.59 -1.09 8.40
N LEU A 27 -8.74 0.22 8.13
CA LEU A 27 -9.49 1.15 8.99
C LEU A 27 -10.95 0.73 9.16
N LYS A 28 -11.64 0.41 8.05
CA LYS A 28 -13.05 0.00 8.07
C LYS A 28 -13.25 -1.33 8.80
N LYS A 29 -12.34 -2.29 8.62
CA LYS A 29 -12.38 -3.60 9.30
C LYS A 29 -11.91 -3.54 10.75
N GLY A 30 -11.18 -2.49 11.14
CA GLY A 30 -10.55 -2.39 12.46
C GLY A 30 -9.48 -3.46 12.71
N LYS A 31 -8.96 -4.07 11.64
CA LYS A 31 -7.94 -5.12 11.67
C LYS A 31 -6.95 -4.90 10.54
N ALA A 32 -5.66 -4.86 10.86
CA ALA A 32 -4.56 -4.82 9.92
C ALA A 32 -3.87 -6.18 9.94
N VAL A 33 -3.87 -6.87 8.81
CA VAL A 33 -3.26 -8.20 8.66
C VAL A 33 -1.92 -8.01 7.95
N ILE A 34 -0.84 -8.50 8.57
CA ILE A 34 0.54 -8.25 8.13
C ILE A 34 1.32 -9.55 8.19
N GLY A 35 1.94 -9.90 7.06
CA GLY A 35 2.44 -11.24 6.86
C GLY A 35 1.27 -12.22 6.71
N GLY A 36 1.53 -13.34 6.03
CA GLY A 36 0.49 -14.31 5.71
C GLY A 36 0.77 -14.95 4.37
N GLY A 37 1.76 -15.85 4.36
CA GLY A 37 1.92 -16.78 3.27
C GLY A 37 0.89 -17.89 3.44
N ARG A 38 0.02 -18.07 2.44
CA ARG A 38 -0.80 -19.29 2.37
C ARG A 38 0.15 -20.43 2.02
N ASP A 39 0.33 -21.39 2.93
CA ASP A 39 1.04 -22.60 2.57
C ASP A 39 0.20 -23.43 1.59
N ARG A 40 0.82 -24.42 0.93
CA ARG A 40 0.12 -25.29 -0.04
C ARG A 40 -1.06 -26.06 0.56
N SER A 41 -1.12 -26.18 1.88
CA SER A 41 -2.19 -26.81 2.66
C SER A 41 -3.32 -25.84 3.03
N GLY A 42 -3.23 -24.56 2.63
CA GLY A 42 -4.25 -23.56 2.89
C GLY A 42 -4.17 -22.92 4.28
N HIS A 43 -3.20 -23.30 5.10
CA HIS A 43 -2.94 -22.66 6.39
C HIS A 43 -2.11 -21.39 6.19
N THR A 44 -2.53 -20.33 6.86
CA THR A 44 -1.84 -19.03 6.81
C THR A 44 -0.74 -19.02 7.86
N ARG A 45 0.50 -19.35 7.47
CA ARG A 45 1.66 -19.29 8.38
C ARG A 45 2.17 -17.86 8.48
N GLY A 46 2.49 -17.44 9.70
CA GLY A 46 3.15 -16.15 9.97
C GLY A 46 2.24 -14.92 9.78
N THR A 47 0.94 -15.07 10.02
CA THR A 47 -0.02 -13.96 9.91
C THR A 47 -0.13 -13.22 11.23
N SER A 48 0.41 -12.00 11.31
CA SER A 48 0.21 -11.12 12.46
C SER A 48 -1.03 -10.26 12.23
N ILE A 49 -2.04 -10.41 13.09
CA ILE A 49 -3.28 -9.64 13.01
C ILE A 49 -3.27 -8.61 14.13
N TYR A 50 -3.19 -7.34 13.75
CA TYR A 50 -3.28 -6.23 14.70
C TYR A 50 -4.69 -5.66 14.65
N THR A 51 -5.37 -5.58 15.80
CA THR A 51 -6.74 -5.07 15.88
C THR A 51 -6.78 -3.71 16.58
N LYS A 52 -7.80 -2.92 16.27
CA LYS A 52 -8.04 -1.62 16.93
C LYS A 52 -8.32 -1.75 18.44
N LYS A 53 -8.80 -2.91 18.90
CA LYS A 53 -9.17 -3.14 20.30
C LYS A 53 -8.02 -3.69 21.12
N ASP A 54 -7.30 -4.69 20.59
CA ASP A 54 -6.29 -5.43 21.35
C ASP A 54 -4.90 -4.80 21.21
N THR A 55 -4.60 -4.21 20.04
CA THR A 55 -3.30 -3.61 19.73
C THR A 55 -3.46 -2.26 19.00
N PRO A 56 -4.10 -1.25 19.62
CA PRO A 56 -4.46 0.00 18.96
C PRO A 56 -3.25 0.73 18.37
N LEU A 57 -2.16 0.84 19.13
CA LEU A 57 -0.95 1.56 18.70
C LEU A 57 -0.36 0.95 17.42
N LEU A 58 -0.14 -0.37 17.42
CA LEU A 58 0.40 -1.09 16.27
C LEU A 58 -0.56 -1.04 15.08
N PHE A 59 -1.87 -1.20 15.31
CA PHE A 59 -2.87 -1.10 14.26
C PHE A 59 -2.81 0.26 13.54
N TYR A 60 -2.86 1.37 14.29
CA TYR A 60 -2.81 2.71 13.70
C TYR A 60 -1.46 3.00 13.05
N PHE A 61 -0.36 2.55 13.65
CA PHE A 61 0.97 2.68 13.08
C PHE A 61 1.08 2.01 11.70
N PHE A 62 0.58 0.78 11.56
CA PHE A 62 0.62 0.08 10.27
C PHE A 62 -0.30 0.68 9.22
N VAL A 63 -1.51 1.10 9.60
CA VAL A 63 -2.41 1.82 8.70
C VAL A 63 -1.77 3.14 8.24
N LEU A 64 -1.11 3.86 9.15
CA LEU A 64 -0.43 5.11 8.85
C LEU A 64 0.70 4.88 7.84
N ILE A 65 1.53 3.84 8.04
CA ILE A 65 2.58 3.47 7.10
C ILE A 65 2.01 3.16 5.72
N GLN A 66 0.94 2.37 5.64
CA GLN A 66 0.28 2.07 4.36
C GLN A 66 -0.20 3.35 3.66
N GLY A 67 -0.84 4.25 4.41
CA GLY A 67 -1.27 5.56 3.89
C GLY A 67 -0.09 6.40 3.37
N LEU A 68 1.01 6.49 4.13
CA LEU A 68 2.21 7.24 3.75
C LEU A 68 2.85 6.68 2.48
N PHE A 69 3.04 5.37 2.38
CA PHE A 69 3.54 4.74 1.15
C PHE A 69 2.64 5.07 -0.05
N GLY A 70 1.31 4.99 0.14
CA GLY A 70 0.35 5.36 -0.88
C GLY A 70 0.52 6.80 -1.38
N ILE A 71 0.63 7.75 -0.46
CA ILE A 71 0.82 9.17 -0.77
C ILE A 71 2.16 9.40 -1.47
N ILE A 72 3.25 8.82 -0.96
CA ILE A 72 4.59 8.95 -1.55
C ILE A 72 4.59 8.45 -3.00
N PHE A 73 3.99 7.29 -3.26
CA PHE A 73 3.90 6.73 -4.61
C PHE A 73 3.11 7.63 -5.56
N LEU A 74 2.00 8.21 -5.10
CA LEU A 74 1.21 9.15 -5.91
C LEU A 74 1.97 10.46 -6.18
N VAL A 75 2.64 11.03 -5.17
CA VAL A 75 3.44 12.25 -5.33
C VAL A 75 4.59 12.01 -6.31
N MET A 76 5.31 10.89 -6.18
CA MET A 76 6.38 10.51 -7.10
C MET A 76 5.84 10.31 -8.52
N SER A 77 4.70 9.64 -8.67
CA SER A 77 4.01 9.48 -9.96
C SER A 77 3.72 10.84 -10.61
N VAL A 78 3.17 11.80 -9.86
CA VAL A 78 2.87 13.15 -10.37
C VAL A 78 4.15 13.90 -10.72
N ALA A 79 5.19 13.82 -9.89
CA ALA A 79 6.48 14.45 -10.15
C ALA A 79 7.11 13.94 -11.45
N PHE A 80 7.11 12.62 -11.66
CA PHE A 80 7.58 12.02 -12.91
C PHE A 80 6.76 12.47 -14.12
N LEU A 81 5.43 12.55 -13.99
CA LEU A 81 4.57 13.05 -15.07
C LEU A 81 4.92 14.50 -15.46
N ILE A 82 5.15 15.36 -14.46
CA ILE A 82 5.55 16.76 -14.69
C ILE A 82 6.91 16.84 -15.40
N MET A 83 7.89 16.02 -15.00
CA MET A 83 9.20 15.98 -15.65
C MET A 83 9.11 15.57 -17.12
N ILE A 84 8.22 14.63 -17.45
CA ILE A 84 7.99 14.18 -18.82
C ILE A 84 7.30 15.27 -19.66
N LEU A 85 6.30 15.95 -19.10
CA LEU A 85 5.58 17.02 -19.78
C LEU A 85 6.43 18.26 -20.04
N LYS A 86 7.44 18.52 -19.19
CA LYS A 86 8.39 19.64 -19.34
C LYS A 86 9.57 19.32 -20.27
N ARG A 87 9.70 18.08 -20.74
CA ARG A 87 10.76 17.63 -21.64
C ARG A 87 10.28 17.71 -23.09
#